data_AF-A0A7C5BK55-F1
#
_entry.id   AF-A0A7C5BK55-F1
#
_cell.length_a   1.000
_cell.length_b   1.000
_cell.length_c   1.000
_cell.angle_alpha   90.00
_cell.angle_beta   90.00
_cell.angle_gamma   90.00
#
_symmetry.space_group_name_H-M   'P 1'
#
loop_
_entity.id
_entity.type
_entity.pdbx_description
1 polymer ?
#
loop_
_entity_poly.entity_id
_entity_poly.type
_entity_poly.pdbx_seq_one_letter_code
_entity_poly.pdbx_strand_id
1 'polypeptide(L)'
;MKIRLERGKNIAEAGSDLPEGGLAVSAFNVIGPREVALLASLGVSEIPVTRKIRIAILSTGNELLSPEKPYRQGKIYDSNSYMIQAELANYSIFQVDKLGILKDKKDLLDQKLKEISRSHDVIILSGGSSAGNFDMVYSAIADLQPGIIFHGVMIKPGLPTVFGKSGDAVIIGLPGFPVSAYMVFKTLFLHSLIRMSGCNSSHLMENVKLARRLDL
;
A
#
# COMPACT_ATOMS: atom_id res chain seq x y z
N MET A 1 -13.33 41.06 -44.89
CA MET A 1 -13.54 39.62 -44.64
C MET A 1 -14.97 39.44 -44.12
N LYS A 2 -15.91 38.88 -44.91
CA LYS A 2 -17.29 38.63 -44.46
C LYS A 2 -17.31 37.31 -43.68
N ILE A 3 -17.57 37.36 -42.38
CA ILE A 3 -17.76 36.16 -41.57
C ILE A 3 -19.21 35.69 -41.75
N ARG A 4 -19.40 34.46 -42.22
CA ARG A 4 -20.72 33.82 -42.27
C ARG A 4 -21.10 33.37 -40.87
N LEU A 5 -22.20 33.91 -40.35
CA LEU A 5 -22.78 33.53 -39.06
C LEU A 5 -23.80 32.42 -39.30
N GLU A 6 -23.66 31.32 -38.56
CA GLU A 6 -24.57 30.16 -38.59
C GLU A 6 -25.36 30.11 -37.29
N ARG A 7 -26.65 29.77 -37.38
CA ARG A 7 -27.51 29.64 -36.19
C ARG A 7 -26.94 28.56 -35.27
N GLY A 8 -26.78 28.87 -33.98
CA GLY A 8 -26.21 27.95 -32.99
C GLY A 8 -24.68 27.97 -32.91
N LYS A 9 -23.98 28.68 -33.81
CA LYS A 9 -22.52 28.77 -33.76
C LYS A 9 -22.06 29.57 -32.54
N ASN A 10 -21.07 29.04 -31.82
CA ASN A 10 -20.52 29.62 -30.59
C ASN A 10 -21.53 29.79 -29.45
N ILE A 11 -22.57 28.94 -29.40
CA ILE A 11 -23.50 28.84 -28.27
C ILE A 11 -23.21 27.52 -27.54
N ALA A 12 -23.04 27.58 -26.22
CA ALA A 12 -23.05 26.39 -25.37
C ALA A 12 -24.47 26.18 -24.83
N GLU A 13 -25.09 25.06 -25.18
CA GLU A 13 -26.43 24.73 -24.70
C GLU A 13 -26.40 24.27 -23.24
N ALA A 14 -27.52 24.45 -22.54
CA ALA A 14 -27.64 23.98 -21.16
C ALA A 14 -27.40 22.46 -21.07
N GLY A 15 -26.53 22.03 -20.16
CA GLY A 15 -26.19 20.62 -19.99
C GLY A 15 -25.28 20.02 -21.06
N SER A 16 -24.65 20.83 -21.92
CA SER A 16 -23.76 20.34 -22.98
C SER A 16 -22.54 19.57 -22.45
N ASP A 17 -22.06 19.94 -21.26
CA ASP A 17 -20.91 19.29 -20.61
C ASP A 17 -21.35 18.19 -19.65
N LEU A 18 -22.32 18.50 -18.77
CA LEU A 18 -22.91 17.57 -17.84
C LEU A 18 -24.41 17.89 -17.69
N PRO A 19 -25.32 17.03 -18.16
CA PRO A 19 -26.76 17.23 -17.99
C PRO A 19 -27.17 16.99 -16.53
N GLU A 20 -28.32 17.52 -16.15
CA GLU A 20 -28.95 17.22 -14.86
C GLU A 20 -29.15 15.70 -14.69
N GLY A 21 -28.82 15.18 -13.52
CA GLY A 21 -28.85 13.74 -13.24
C GLY A 21 -27.71 12.93 -13.86
N GLY A 22 -26.81 13.56 -14.63
CA GLY A 22 -25.61 12.94 -15.17
C GLY A 22 -24.61 12.52 -14.08
N LEU A 23 -23.79 11.51 -14.37
CA LEU A 23 -22.74 11.05 -13.45
C LEU A 23 -21.54 12.01 -13.50
N ALA A 24 -21.37 12.82 -12.45
CA ALA A 24 -20.22 13.71 -12.32
C ALA A 24 -18.92 12.96 -11.95
N VAL A 25 -18.97 12.17 -10.88
CA VAL A 25 -17.83 11.37 -10.38
C VAL A 25 -18.32 9.96 -10.06
N SER A 26 -17.63 8.94 -10.58
CA SER A 26 -17.97 7.55 -10.28
C SER A 26 -17.59 7.18 -8.84
N ALA A 27 -18.40 6.31 -8.23
CA ALA A 27 -18.08 5.73 -6.94
C ALA A 27 -16.74 4.99 -6.99
N PHE A 28 -16.01 5.02 -5.87
CA PHE A 28 -14.68 4.44 -5.71
C PHE A 28 -13.58 5.03 -6.62
N ASN A 29 -13.82 6.19 -7.23
CA ASN A 29 -12.77 6.96 -7.86
C ASN A 29 -11.91 7.69 -6.81
N VAL A 30 -10.62 7.87 -7.10
CA VAL A 30 -9.74 8.69 -6.27
C VAL A 30 -10.10 10.16 -6.50
N ILE A 31 -10.32 10.90 -5.43
CA ILE A 31 -10.64 12.33 -5.50
C ILE A 31 -9.33 13.11 -5.61
N GLY A 32 -9.04 13.59 -6.83
CA GLY A 32 -7.92 14.47 -7.13
C GLY A 32 -8.36 15.91 -7.41
N PRO A 33 -7.44 16.76 -7.91
CA PRO A 33 -7.74 18.16 -8.19
C PRO A 33 -8.88 18.37 -9.19
N ARG A 34 -9.04 17.46 -10.16
CA ARG A 34 -10.08 17.54 -11.20
C ARG A 34 -11.46 17.28 -10.62
N GLU A 35 -11.58 16.22 -9.82
CA GLU A 35 -12.83 15.85 -9.15
C GLU A 35 -13.23 16.93 -8.15
N VAL A 36 -12.27 17.50 -7.39
CA VAL A 36 -12.55 18.61 -6.47
C VAL A 36 -13.10 19.83 -7.21
N ALA A 37 -12.50 20.22 -8.34
CA ALA A 37 -12.97 21.36 -9.13
C ALA A 37 -14.38 21.12 -9.70
N LEU A 38 -14.65 19.93 -10.20
CA LEU A 38 -15.97 19.54 -10.72
C LEU A 38 -17.04 19.55 -9.62
N LEU A 39 -16.75 18.98 -8.45
CA LEU A 39 -17.70 18.97 -7.34
C LEU A 39 -18.00 20.40 -6.86
N ALA A 40 -16.97 21.24 -6.74
CA ALA A 40 -17.12 22.63 -6.35
C ALA A 40 -17.94 23.44 -7.37
N SER A 41 -17.75 23.23 -8.68
CA SER A 41 -18.53 23.93 -9.71
C SER A 41 -20.01 23.53 -9.71
N LEU A 42 -20.33 22.34 -9.19
CA LEU A 42 -21.70 21.84 -8.99
C LEU A 42 -22.30 22.27 -7.64
N GLY A 43 -21.58 23.06 -6.83
CA GLY A 43 -22.03 23.49 -5.50
C GLY A 43 -22.00 22.37 -4.45
N VAL A 44 -21.27 21.28 -4.69
CA VAL A 44 -21.13 20.16 -3.76
C VAL A 44 -19.96 20.43 -2.82
N SER A 45 -20.25 20.68 -1.54
CA SER A 45 -19.24 20.97 -0.52
C SER A 45 -18.68 19.72 0.17
N GLU A 46 -19.47 18.64 0.24
CA GLU A 46 -19.11 17.40 0.92
C GLU A 46 -19.61 16.20 0.12
N ILE A 47 -18.85 15.10 0.19
CA ILE A 47 -19.22 13.83 -0.42
C ILE A 47 -18.92 12.68 0.57
N PRO A 48 -19.68 11.58 0.52
CA PRO A 48 -19.31 10.38 1.25
C PRO A 48 -18.05 9.74 0.64
N VAL A 49 -17.11 9.35 1.50
CA VAL A 49 -15.89 8.64 1.10
C VAL A 49 -15.71 7.40 1.97
N THR A 50 -14.98 6.41 1.44
CA THR A 50 -14.51 5.29 2.25
C THR A 50 -13.48 5.78 3.27
N ARG A 51 -13.49 5.22 4.48
CA ARG A 51 -12.41 5.45 5.44
C ARG A 51 -11.06 5.01 4.87
N LYS A 52 -9.97 5.60 5.37
CA LYS A 52 -8.62 5.15 5.04
C LYS A 52 -8.36 3.73 5.57
N ILE A 53 -7.54 2.98 4.85
CA ILE A 53 -7.02 1.69 5.32
C ILE A 53 -5.88 1.98 6.30
N ARG A 54 -5.99 1.45 7.52
CA ARG A 54 -5.00 1.62 8.59
C ARG A 54 -3.94 0.54 8.46
N ILE A 55 -2.71 0.96 8.24
CA ILE A 55 -1.56 0.09 7.99
C ILE A 55 -0.53 0.30 9.10
N ALA A 56 -0.19 -0.76 9.83
CA ALA A 56 0.93 -0.75 10.76
C ALA A 56 2.18 -1.31 10.10
N ILE A 57 3.32 -0.64 10.26
CA ILE A 57 4.63 -1.15 9.84
C ILE A 57 5.45 -1.46 11.08
N LEU A 58 5.88 -2.72 11.20
CA LEU A 58 6.73 -3.20 12.29
C LEU A 58 7.94 -3.90 11.70
N SER A 59 9.13 -3.51 12.14
CA SER A 59 10.36 -4.17 11.75
C SER A 59 10.79 -5.17 12.82
N THR A 60 11.38 -6.29 12.42
CA THR A 60 11.91 -7.30 13.35
C THR A 60 13.35 -7.62 12.99
N GLY A 61 14.26 -7.57 13.94
CA GLY A 61 15.65 -7.92 13.70
C GLY A 61 16.55 -7.42 14.80
N ASN A 62 17.30 -8.34 15.41
CA ASN A 62 18.30 -7.98 16.41
C ASN A 62 19.41 -7.09 15.82
N GLU A 63 19.70 -7.19 14.53
CA GLU A 63 20.67 -6.39 13.79
C GLU A 63 20.21 -4.96 13.49
N LEU A 64 18.91 -4.67 13.56
CA LEU A 64 18.33 -3.42 13.10
C LEU A 64 18.53 -2.26 14.10
N LEU A 65 18.79 -1.08 13.55
CA LEU A 65 18.81 0.21 14.25
C LEU A 65 17.84 1.16 13.57
N SER A 66 17.19 1.99 14.39
CA SER A 66 16.49 3.17 13.89
C SER A 66 17.54 4.21 13.45
N PRO A 67 17.33 4.95 12.34
CA PRO A 67 18.25 5.97 11.84
C PRO A 67 18.67 7.04 12.86
N GLU A 68 17.86 7.28 13.88
CA GLU A 68 18.13 8.26 14.94
C GLU A 68 19.19 7.77 15.94
N LYS A 69 19.52 6.46 15.93
CA LYS A 69 20.49 5.85 16.85
C LYS A 69 21.89 5.85 16.23
N PRO A 70 22.96 6.02 17.04
CA PRO A 70 24.32 5.91 16.53
C PRO A 70 24.62 4.49 16.04
N TYR A 71 25.45 4.40 15.01
CA TYR A 71 25.93 3.13 14.48
C TYR A 71 26.64 2.32 15.56
N ARG A 72 26.47 1.00 15.50
CA ARG A 72 27.17 0.03 16.35
C ARG A 72 27.64 -1.13 15.48
N GLN A 73 28.79 -1.68 15.81
CA GLN A 73 29.35 -2.81 15.07
C GLN A 73 28.37 -3.99 15.00
N GLY A 74 28.23 -4.57 13.81
CA GLY A 74 27.30 -5.68 13.56
C GLY A 74 25.82 -5.28 13.51
N LYS A 75 25.53 -3.98 13.38
CA LYS A 75 24.17 -3.46 13.18
C LYS A 75 24.02 -2.82 11.80
N ILE A 76 22.79 -2.79 11.31
CA ILE A 76 22.38 -2.10 10.09
C ILE A 76 21.17 -1.22 10.39
N TYR A 77 20.95 -0.19 9.59
CA TYR A 77 19.77 0.66 9.74
C TYR A 77 18.56 0.03 9.06
N ASP A 78 17.38 0.19 9.69
CA ASP A 78 16.10 -0.20 9.09
C ASP A 78 15.76 0.74 7.93
N SER A 79 16.00 0.28 6.69
CA SER A 79 15.67 0.99 5.47
C SER A 79 14.31 0.59 4.90
N ASN A 80 13.89 -0.66 5.11
CA ASN A 80 12.69 -1.22 4.52
C ASN A 80 11.43 -0.53 5.05
N SER A 81 11.32 -0.31 6.36
CA SER A 81 10.12 0.34 6.92
C SER A 81 9.94 1.76 6.38
N TYR A 82 11.03 2.49 6.20
CA TYR A 82 11.03 3.85 5.63
C TYR A 82 10.66 3.83 4.15
N MET A 83 11.22 2.89 3.39
CA MET A 83 10.90 2.72 1.97
C MET A 83 9.42 2.39 1.76
N ILE A 84 8.86 1.45 2.52
CA ILE A 84 7.45 1.07 2.41
C ILE A 84 6.53 2.21 2.87
N GLN A 85 6.88 2.89 3.96
CA GLN A 85 6.14 4.07 4.43
C GLN A 85 6.10 5.17 3.36
N ALA A 86 7.24 5.45 2.73
CA ALA A 86 7.34 6.47 1.68
C ALA A 86 6.53 6.08 0.42
N GLU A 87 6.55 4.80 0.02
CA GLU A 87 5.73 4.32 -1.10
C GLU A 87 4.23 4.49 -0.80
N LEU A 88 3.79 4.08 0.39
CA LEU A 88 2.40 4.19 0.82
C LEU A 88 1.93 5.65 0.95
N ALA A 89 2.82 6.58 1.27
CA ALA A 89 2.50 8.01 1.39
C ALA A 89 2.06 8.65 0.06
N ASN A 90 2.36 8.03 -1.09
CA ASN A 90 1.87 8.48 -2.39
C ASN A 90 0.35 8.26 -2.58
N TYR A 91 -0.31 7.55 -1.66
CA TYR A 91 -1.71 7.16 -1.76
C TYR A 91 -2.50 7.74 -0.58
N SER A 92 -3.40 8.68 -0.86
CA SER A 92 -4.22 9.35 0.17
C SER A 92 -5.19 8.41 0.90
N ILE A 93 -5.43 7.22 0.34
CA ILE A 93 -6.30 6.16 0.88
C ILE A 93 -5.69 5.39 2.06
N PHE A 94 -4.41 5.58 2.35
CA PHE A 94 -3.72 4.89 3.44
C PHE A 94 -3.48 5.82 4.64
N GLN A 95 -3.61 5.26 5.83
CA GLN A 95 -3.14 5.82 7.09
C GLN A 95 -2.08 4.88 7.65
N VAL A 96 -0.84 5.35 7.76
CA VAL A 96 0.32 4.48 8.06
C VAL A 96 0.93 4.83 9.40
N ASP A 97 0.97 3.86 10.31
CA ASP A 97 1.59 3.97 11.62
C ASP A 97 2.86 3.10 11.68
N LYS A 98 4.01 3.73 11.90
CA LYS A 98 5.29 3.01 12.04
C LYS A 98 5.54 2.72 13.52
N LEU A 99 5.52 1.44 13.88
CA LEU A 99 5.57 0.98 15.28
C LEU A 99 7.00 0.70 15.77
N GLY A 100 8.00 0.86 14.89
CA GLY A 100 9.42 0.74 15.21
C GLY A 100 9.97 -0.67 15.02
N ILE A 101 11.03 -0.97 15.76
CA ILE A 101 11.79 -2.23 15.64
C ILE A 101 11.56 -3.08 16.88
N LEU A 102 11.04 -4.28 16.70
CA LEU A 102 10.92 -5.31 17.72
C LEU A 102 12.16 -6.21 17.70
N LYS A 103 12.62 -6.63 18.88
CA LYS A 103 13.66 -7.65 19.01
C LYS A 103 13.10 -9.03 18.67
N ASP A 104 13.96 -9.95 18.25
CA ASP A 104 13.55 -11.28 17.81
C ASP A 104 13.18 -12.16 19.03
N LYS A 105 11.97 -11.96 19.52
CA LYS A 105 11.34 -12.76 20.58
C LYS A 105 9.91 -13.07 20.15
N LYS A 106 9.64 -14.36 19.92
CA LYS A 106 8.34 -14.85 19.46
C LYS A 106 7.19 -14.33 20.33
N ASP A 107 7.28 -14.48 21.65
CA ASP A 107 6.20 -14.04 22.56
C ASP A 107 5.87 -12.54 22.44
N LEU A 108 6.89 -11.70 22.21
CA LEU A 108 6.68 -10.27 22.00
C LEU A 108 6.01 -10.01 20.65
N LEU A 109 6.42 -10.73 19.60
CA LEU A 109 5.82 -10.60 18.28
C LEU A 109 4.36 -11.05 18.30
N ASP A 110 4.05 -12.19 18.93
CA ASP A 110 2.68 -12.73 19.06
C ASP A 110 1.76 -11.73 19.76
N GLN A 111 2.21 -11.16 20.89
CA GLN A 111 1.45 -10.15 21.63
C GLN A 111 1.24 -8.90 20.78
N LYS A 112 2.29 -8.44 20.09
CA LYS A 112 2.22 -7.22 19.27
C LYS A 112 1.30 -7.41 18.06
N LEU A 113 1.35 -8.55 17.38
CA LEU A 113 0.45 -8.86 16.26
C LEU A 113 -1.02 -8.86 16.70
N LYS A 114 -1.33 -9.48 17.85
CA LYS A 114 -2.69 -9.47 18.43
C LYS A 114 -3.15 -8.07 18.79
N GLU A 115 -2.29 -7.26 19.40
CA GLU A 115 -2.58 -5.87 19.75
C GLU A 115 -2.89 -5.04 18.49
N ILE A 116 -2.01 -5.07 17.50
CA ILE A 116 -2.13 -4.29 16.26
C ILE A 116 -3.37 -4.70 15.46
N SER A 117 -3.67 -6.01 15.39
CA SER A 117 -4.80 -6.53 14.61
C SER A 117 -6.18 -6.03 15.06
N ARG A 118 -6.28 -5.46 16.28
CA ARG A 118 -7.52 -4.85 16.78
C ARG A 118 -7.75 -3.43 16.28
N SER A 119 -6.67 -2.74 15.89
CA SER A 119 -6.71 -1.30 15.55
C SER A 119 -6.27 -1.01 14.11
N HIS A 120 -5.72 -1.98 13.39
CA HIS A 120 -5.24 -1.82 12.02
C HIS A 120 -5.83 -2.89 11.11
N ASP A 121 -5.99 -2.54 9.84
CA ASP A 121 -6.51 -3.45 8.82
C ASP A 121 -5.39 -4.28 8.19
N VAL A 122 -4.16 -3.73 8.16
CA VAL A 122 -2.98 -4.33 7.54
C VAL A 122 -1.80 -4.21 8.49
N ILE A 123 -1.04 -5.28 8.64
CA ILE A 123 0.23 -5.31 9.36
C ILE A 123 1.32 -5.70 8.36
N ILE A 124 2.31 -4.84 8.16
CA ILE A 124 3.48 -5.12 7.35
C ILE A 124 4.65 -5.39 8.28
N LEU A 125 5.15 -6.62 8.25
CA LEU A 125 6.36 -7.04 8.92
C LEU A 125 7.53 -6.90 7.96
N SER A 126 8.46 -6.00 8.28
CA SER A 126 9.74 -5.92 7.60
C SER A 126 10.77 -6.74 8.37
N GLY A 127 11.06 -7.94 7.87
CA GLY A 127 12.00 -8.85 8.52
C GLY A 127 13.46 -8.40 8.41
N GLY A 128 14.29 -8.91 9.31
CA GLY A 128 15.75 -8.98 9.17
C GLY A 128 16.16 -10.01 8.12
N SER A 129 17.44 -10.02 7.72
CA SER A 129 17.92 -10.90 6.64
C SER A 129 18.28 -12.33 7.10
N SER A 130 18.15 -12.63 8.39
CA SER A 130 18.51 -13.93 8.97
C SER A 130 17.46 -15.01 8.71
N ALA A 131 17.91 -16.22 8.38
CA ALA A 131 17.06 -17.39 8.18
C ALA A 131 16.14 -17.66 9.39
N GLY A 132 16.68 -17.55 10.62
CA GLY A 132 15.90 -17.79 11.84
C GLY A 132 14.81 -16.74 12.11
N ASN A 133 14.89 -15.55 11.48
CA ASN A 133 13.86 -14.52 11.67
C ASN A 133 12.60 -14.80 10.86
N PHE A 134 12.76 -15.37 9.67
CA PHE A 134 11.62 -15.82 8.88
C PHE A 134 10.86 -16.94 9.59
N ASP A 135 11.57 -17.90 10.18
CA ASP A 135 10.95 -18.99 10.93
C ASP A 135 10.16 -18.48 12.14
N MET A 136 10.67 -17.45 12.82
CA MET A 136 9.97 -16.79 13.93
C MET A 136 8.70 -16.06 13.45
N VAL A 137 8.80 -15.28 12.36
CA VAL A 137 7.64 -14.56 11.79
C VAL A 137 6.58 -15.54 11.30
N TYR A 138 6.98 -16.61 10.61
CA TYR A 138 6.10 -17.69 10.21
C TYR A 138 5.39 -18.27 11.42
N SER A 139 6.14 -18.72 12.44
CA SER A 139 5.57 -19.36 13.63
C SER A 139 4.61 -18.42 14.38
N ALA A 140 4.95 -17.14 14.49
CA ALA A 140 4.11 -16.13 15.14
C ALA A 140 2.77 -15.93 14.42
N ILE A 141 2.78 -15.95 13.09
CA ILE A 141 1.56 -15.84 12.28
C ILE A 141 0.77 -17.15 12.30
N ALA A 142 1.43 -18.31 12.31
CA ALA A 142 0.79 -19.63 12.34
C ALA A 142 -0.08 -19.82 13.60
N ASP A 143 0.31 -19.23 14.73
CA ASP A 143 -0.43 -19.30 15.99
C ASP A 143 -1.65 -18.36 16.07
N LEU A 144 -1.87 -17.52 15.04
CA LEU A 144 -3.03 -16.64 14.95
C LEU A 144 -4.21 -17.36 14.31
N GLN A 145 -5.39 -16.75 14.40
CA GLN A 145 -6.60 -17.23 13.75
C GLN A 145 -7.15 -16.11 12.86
N PRO A 146 -7.31 -16.32 11.53
CA PRO A 146 -7.11 -17.57 10.77
C PRO A 146 -5.65 -18.06 10.59
N GLY A 147 -4.65 -17.24 10.91
CA GLY A 147 -3.25 -17.63 10.80
C GLY A 147 -2.69 -17.51 9.39
N ILE A 148 -1.78 -18.41 9.00
CA ILE A 148 -1.10 -18.35 7.69
C ILE A 148 -2.06 -18.71 6.56
N ILE A 149 -2.04 -17.90 5.51
CA ILE A 149 -2.74 -18.16 4.24
C ILE A 149 -1.76 -18.76 3.22
N PHE A 150 -0.57 -18.16 3.09
CA PHE A 150 0.52 -18.76 2.32
C PHE A 150 1.89 -18.37 2.88
N HIS A 151 2.86 -19.24 2.62
CA HIS A 151 4.27 -18.99 2.87
C HIS A 151 5.06 -19.50 1.67
N GLY A 152 5.92 -18.63 1.14
CA GLY A 152 6.60 -18.91 -0.11
C GLY A 152 5.79 -18.47 -1.32
N VAL A 153 6.39 -17.66 -2.19
CA VAL A 153 5.82 -17.32 -3.50
C VAL A 153 6.87 -17.58 -4.56
N MET A 154 6.50 -18.19 -5.68
CA MET A 154 7.42 -18.46 -6.79
C MET A 154 7.73 -17.17 -7.56
N ILE A 155 8.50 -16.28 -6.92
CA ILE A 155 8.93 -14.97 -7.41
C ILE A 155 10.44 -14.81 -7.26
N LYS A 156 11.07 -14.14 -8.22
CA LYS A 156 12.50 -13.79 -8.18
C LYS A 156 12.63 -12.26 -8.32
N PRO A 157 13.23 -11.56 -7.32
CA PRO A 157 13.57 -12.01 -5.97
C PRO A 157 12.35 -12.00 -5.02
N GLY A 158 12.44 -12.68 -3.87
CA GLY A 158 11.41 -12.58 -2.81
C GLY A 158 10.69 -13.87 -2.39
N LEU A 159 11.31 -15.03 -2.67
CA LEU A 159 10.77 -16.35 -2.29
C LEU A 159 10.17 -16.44 -0.88
N PRO A 160 10.83 -16.00 0.23
CA PRO A 160 10.37 -16.28 1.60
C PRO A 160 9.22 -15.37 2.10
N THR A 161 8.37 -14.86 1.21
CA THR A 161 7.23 -14.01 1.57
C THR A 161 6.19 -14.79 2.38
N VAL A 162 5.65 -14.19 3.45
CA VAL A 162 4.56 -14.76 4.26
C VAL A 162 3.32 -13.88 4.13
N PHE A 163 2.14 -14.49 4.03
CA PHE A 163 0.87 -13.80 4.12
C PHE A 163 -0.07 -14.56 5.07
N GLY A 164 -0.71 -13.83 5.97
CA GLY A 164 -1.59 -14.40 6.98
C GLY A 164 -2.67 -13.43 7.43
N LYS A 165 -3.43 -13.83 8.45
CA LYS A 165 -4.49 -13.04 9.05
C LYS A 165 -4.56 -13.22 10.57
N SER A 166 -5.03 -12.18 11.24
CA SER A 166 -5.46 -12.20 12.64
C SER A 166 -6.80 -11.49 12.74
N GLY A 167 -7.88 -12.23 12.95
CA GLY A 167 -9.24 -11.73 12.75
C GLY A 167 -9.43 -11.22 11.32
N ASP A 168 -9.86 -9.96 11.19
CA ASP A 168 -10.02 -9.31 9.89
C ASP A 168 -8.75 -8.65 9.36
N ALA A 169 -7.76 -8.41 10.22
CA ALA A 169 -6.50 -7.80 9.82
C ALA A 169 -5.66 -8.78 9.00
N VAL A 170 -5.07 -8.29 7.91
CA VAL A 170 -4.12 -9.06 7.09
C VAL A 170 -2.69 -8.77 7.54
N ILE A 171 -1.82 -9.77 7.43
CA ILE A 171 -0.42 -9.70 7.84
C ILE A 171 0.46 -10.04 6.64
N ILE A 172 1.40 -9.16 6.32
CA ILE A 172 2.33 -9.28 5.20
C ILE A 172 3.75 -9.36 5.77
N GLY A 173 4.38 -10.52 5.66
CA GLY A 173 5.80 -10.73 5.97
C GLY A 173 6.66 -10.51 4.74
N LEU A 174 7.38 -9.40 4.72
CA LEU A 174 8.29 -9.04 3.62
C LEU A 174 9.70 -9.59 3.85
N PRO A 175 10.43 -9.89 2.76
CA PRO A 175 11.82 -10.28 2.88
C PRO A 175 12.73 -9.20 3.47
N GLY A 176 13.81 -9.59 4.15
CA GLY A 176 14.72 -8.60 4.76
C GLY A 176 15.64 -7.86 3.79
N PHE A 177 15.91 -8.41 2.60
CA PHE A 177 16.72 -7.70 1.60
C PHE A 177 15.92 -6.58 0.93
N PRO A 178 16.38 -5.31 0.90
CA PRO A 178 15.55 -4.18 0.51
C PRO A 178 14.92 -4.27 -0.88
N VAL A 179 15.70 -4.67 -1.88
CA VAL A 179 15.19 -4.83 -3.26
C VAL A 179 14.12 -5.91 -3.32
N SER A 180 14.29 -7.01 -2.57
CA SER A 180 13.30 -8.08 -2.51
C SER A 180 12.02 -7.63 -1.80
N ALA A 181 12.17 -6.92 -0.68
CA ALA A 181 11.05 -6.38 0.09
C ALA A 181 10.20 -5.43 -0.77
N TYR A 182 10.84 -4.50 -1.48
CA TYR A 182 10.17 -3.55 -2.36
C TYR A 182 9.45 -4.25 -3.50
N MET A 183 10.14 -5.18 -4.17
CA MET A 183 9.57 -5.86 -5.33
C MET A 183 8.35 -6.69 -4.94
N VAL A 184 8.45 -7.45 -3.86
CA VAL A 184 7.34 -8.25 -3.31
C VAL A 184 6.18 -7.34 -2.92
N PHE A 185 6.45 -6.26 -2.18
CA PHE A 185 5.42 -5.32 -1.76
C PHE A 185 4.68 -4.73 -2.95
N LYS A 186 5.41 -4.18 -3.92
CA LYS A 186 4.84 -3.51 -5.09
C LYS A 186 4.06 -4.46 -5.98
N THR A 187 4.59 -5.67 -6.23
CA THR A 187 4.01 -6.60 -7.20
C THR A 187 2.86 -7.44 -6.64
N LEU A 188 2.93 -7.86 -5.38
CA LEU A 188 1.93 -8.76 -4.78
C LEU A 188 0.89 -8.04 -3.92
N PHE A 189 1.30 -6.99 -3.20
CA PHE A 189 0.48 -6.44 -2.13
C PHE A 189 -0.10 -5.06 -2.45
N LEU A 190 0.68 -4.14 -3.02
CA LEU A 190 0.24 -2.75 -3.22
C LEU A 190 -1.08 -2.64 -4.01
N HIS A 191 -1.20 -3.36 -5.12
CA HIS A 191 -2.43 -3.37 -5.92
C HIS A 191 -3.63 -3.92 -5.13
N SER A 192 -3.41 -4.98 -4.35
CA SER A 192 -4.43 -5.59 -3.50
C SER A 192 -4.86 -4.63 -2.38
N LEU A 193 -3.93 -3.87 -1.80
CA LEU A 193 -4.20 -2.86 -0.78
C LEU A 193 -4.99 -1.66 -1.35
N ILE A 194 -4.68 -1.22 -2.57
CA ILE A 194 -5.46 -0.18 -3.25
C ILE A 194 -6.89 -0.67 -3.51
N ARG A 195 -7.05 -1.91 -3.98
CA ARG A 195 -8.37 -2.50 -4.19
C ARG A 195 -9.15 -2.70 -2.89
N MET A 196 -8.46 -2.89 -1.76
CA MET A 196 -9.09 -2.98 -0.44
C MET A 196 -9.78 -1.67 -0.03
N SER A 197 -9.35 -0.50 -0.54
CA SER A 197 -10.07 0.76 -0.34
C SER A 197 -11.29 0.93 -1.26
N GLY A 198 -11.56 -0.06 -2.12
CA GLY A 198 -12.56 0.01 -3.19
C GLY A 198 -12.03 0.65 -4.49
N CYS A 199 -10.88 1.32 -4.45
CA CYS A 199 -10.33 2.04 -5.61
C CYS A 199 -9.79 1.09 -6.68
N ASN A 200 -9.80 1.56 -7.94
CA ASN A 200 -9.17 0.84 -9.05
C ASN A 200 -7.64 1.05 -9.04
N SER A 201 -6.88 -0.01 -9.34
CA SER A 201 -5.41 0.00 -9.41
C SER A 201 -4.87 -0.09 -10.85
N SER A 202 -5.72 0.05 -11.87
CA SER A 202 -5.36 -0.19 -13.29
C SER A 202 -4.26 0.74 -13.82
N HIS A 203 -4.12 1.94 -13.26
CA HIS A 203 -3.14 2.94 -13.72
C HIS A 203 -1.68 2.61 -13.35
N LEU A 204 -1.44 1.56 -12.55
CA LEU A 204 -0.09 1.19 -12.10
C LEU A 204 0.66 0.26 -13.05
N MET A 205 0.05 -0.17 -14.15
CA MET A 205 0.69 -1.02 -15.15
C MET A 205 0.81 -0.30 -16.49
N GLU A 206 2.03 -0.28 -17.03
CA GLU A 206 2.32 0.26 -18.35
C GLU A 206 3.01 -0.80 -19.21
N ASN A 207 2.55 -0.95 -20.45
CA ASN A 207 3.22 -1.78 -21.43
C ASN A 207 4.25 -0.94 -22.17
N VAL A 208 5.52 -1.24 -21.96
CA VAL A 208 6.64 -0.53 -22.59
C VAL A 208 7.53 -1.48 -23.38
N LYS A 209 8.12 -0.99 -24.47
CA LYS A 209 9.14 -1.73 -25.21
C LYS A 209 10.48 -1.61 -24.48
N LEU A 210 11.13 -2.73 -24.21
CA LEU A 210 12.47 -2.73 -23.64
C LEU A 210 13.47 -2.18 -24.66
N ALA A 211 14.34 -1.26 -24.23
CA ALA A 211 15.40 -0.72 -25.06
C ALA A 211 16.56 -1.70 -25.30
N ARG A 212 16.67 -2.74 -24.45
CA ARG A 212 17.67 -3.81 -24.56
C ARG A 212 17.10 -5.11 -24.00
N ARG A 213 17.71 -6.23 -24.40
CA ARG A 213 17.43 -7.54 -23.80
C ARG A 213 17.82 -7.53 -22.32
N LEU A 214 16.98 -8.14 -21.48
CA LEU A 214 17.32 -8.47 -20.11
C LEU A 214 17.80 -9.92 -20.11
N ASP A 215 19.05 -10.15 -19.73
CA ASP A 215 19.57 -11.49 -19.49
C ASP A 215 19.12 -11.88 -18.07
N LEU A 216 18.06 -12.70 -17.97
CA LEU A 216 17.36 -13.09 -16.72
C LEU A 216 17.85 -14.41 -16.13
#